data_AF-A0A9Q0FWD7-F1
#
_entry.id   AF-A0A9Q0FWD7-F1
#
_cell.length_a   1.000
_cell.length_b   1.000
_cell.length_c   1.000
_cell.angle_alpha   90.00
_cell.angle_beta   90.00
_cell.angle_gamma   90.00
#
_symmetry.space_group_name_H-M   'P 1'
#
loop_
_entity.id
_entity.type
_entity.pdbx_description
1 polymer ?
#
loop_
_entity_poly.entity_id
_entity_poly.type
_entity_poly.pdbx_seq_one_letter_code
_entity_poly.pdbx_strand_id
1 'polypeptide(L)'
;MARKGMMIPGQTKNVELCKGINGLDKVILREGRGCSAEVYLYGGQVTSWKNALGEELLFLSSKATFKPPMAIRGGIPLCFPQFRNHGSLEQHGFARNRFWVIDDDPPPFPSNSVSKAYVDLILKNSEGDGKIWPHRYEFRLRITLGPGGDLMLTSRIRNTNTDGKPFTFTFAFHNYFYVTDISEVRVEGLETLDYLDNLKNKERFTEQGDAITFEAEVDQVYLKTPTKIAILDHERKRTFELRKDGLPDAGVWNPWDKKAKMIPDLGDDEYKHMLCVQASCVENPITLKPGEEWRGRQEISAIPSSYCSGQLDPKKVLLRE
;
A
#
# COMPACT_ATOMS: atom_id res chain seq x y z
N MET A 1 34.20 34.14 1.74
CA MET A 1 33.90 33.03 2.69
C MET A 1 32.45 32.61 2.48
N ALA A 2 32.23 31.48 1.79
CA ALA A 2 30.89 30.97 1.55
C ALA A 2 30.30 30.40 2.85
N ARG A 3 29.08 30.81 3.18
CA ARG A 3 28.30 30.25 4.29
C ARG A 3 28.07 28.77 4.01
N LYS A 4 28.69 27.89 4.80
CA LYS A 4 28.28 26.48 4.89
C LYS A 4 26.81 26.46 5.33
N GLY A 5 25.92 26.05 4.42
CA GLY A 5 24.54 25.73 4.76
C GLY A 5 24.53 24.62 5.81
N MET A 6 23.84 24.87 6.91
CA MET A 6 23.62 23.88 7.97
C MET A 6 22.72 22.78 7.39
N MET A 7 23.24 21.56 7.22
CA MET A 7 22.44 20.41 6.78
C MET A 7 21.44 20.06 7.89
N ILE A 8 20.18 19.87 7.50
CA ILE A 8 19.12 19.36 8.38
C ILE A 8 19.45 17.88 8.69
N PRO A 9 19.32 17.41 9.94
CA PRO A 9 19.49 15.99 10.27
C PRO A 9 18.60 15.12 9.36
N GLY A 10 19.17 14.10 8.71
CA GLY A 10 18.42 13.14 7.89
C GLY A 10 18.58 13.24 6.36
N GLN A 11 19.25 14.27 5.83
CA GLN A 11 19.55 14.31 4.38
C GLN A 11 20.72 13.39 4.03
N THR A 12 20.47 12.43 3.14
CA THR A 12 21.52 11.65 2.48
C THR A 12 21.33 11.73 0.96
N LYS A 13 22.30 11.24 0.18
CA LYS A 13 22.14 11.15 -1.29
C LYS A 13 20.87 10.35 -1.69
N ASN A 14 20.40 9.46 -0.82
CA ASN A 14 19.29 8.55 -1.08
C ASN A 14 17.96 9.02 -0.49
N VAL A 15 17.96 10.02 0.39
CA VAL A 15 16.77 10.48 1.15
C VAL A 15 16.76 11.99 1.22
N GLU A 16 15.72 12.60 0.65
CA GLU A 16 15.56 14.05 0.54
C GLU A 16 14.22 14.49 1.14
N LEU A 17 14.26 15.29 2.22
CA LEU A 17 13.07 15.97 2.76
C LEU A 17 12.83 17.28 2.00
N CYS A 18 11.64 17.47 1.46
CA CYS A 18 11.25 18.67 0.72
C CYS A 18 9.75 18.98 0.85
N LYS A 19 9.33 20.13 0.30
CA LYS A 19 7.91 20.53 0.23
C LYS A 19 7.27 20.00 -1.06
N GLY A 20 6.11 19.39 -0.92
CA GLY A 20 5.25 18.91 -2.01
C GLY A 20 4.12 19.88 -2.33
N ILE A 21 3.05 19.32 -2.91
CA ILE A 21 1.84 20.06 -3.27
C ILE A 21 1.25 20.71 -2.02
N ASN A 22 0.79 21.96 -2.15
CA ASN A 22 0.23 22.78 -1.07
C ASN A 22 1.17 22.95 0.15
N GLY A 23 2.48 22.79 -0.02
CA GLY A 23 3.46 22.97 1.04
C GLY A 23 3.48 21.86 2.09
N LEU A 24 2.85 20.71 1.81
CA LEU A 24 2.95 19.53 2.68
C LEU A 24 4.36 18.95 2.62
N ASP A 25 4.87 18.47 3.76
CA ASP A 25 6.17 17.82 3.82
C ASP A 25 6.13 16.43 3.16
N LYS A 26 7.17 16.15 2.36
CA LYS A 26 7.38 14.84 1.74
C LYS A 26 8.85 14.45 1.76
N VAL A 27 9.09 13.15 1.75
CA VAL A 27 10.39 12.53 1.58
C VAL A 27 10.47 11.91 0.20
N ILE A 28 11.57 12.15 -0.50
CA ILE A 28 11.90 11.48 -1.76
C ILE A 28 13.00 10.46 -1.46
N LEU A 29 12.71 9.20 -1.75
CA LEU A 29 13.66 8.09 -1.72
C LEU A 29 14.24 7.90 -3.11
N ARG A 30 15.56 7.74 -3.21
CA ARG A 30 16.27 7.53 -4.48
C ARG A 30 17.29 6.40 -4.33
N GLU A 31 17.38 5.55 -5.34
CA GLU A 31 18.33 4.44 -5.35
C GLU A 31 19.21 4.44 -6.61
N GLY A 32 20.39 3.84 -6.51
CA GLY A 32 21.31 3.67 -7.64
C GLY A 32 20.61 2.90 -8.75
N ARG A 33 20.50 3.54 -9.93
CA ARG A 33 19.75 3.17 -11.17
C ARG A 33 18.58 4.09 -11.51
N GLY A 34 18.29 5.12 -10.71
CA GLY A 34 17.30 6.14 -11.08
C GLY A 34 15.87 5.86 -10.62
N CYS A 35 15.64 4.72 -9.95
CA CYS A 35 14.38 4.45 -9.28
C CYS A 35 14.15 5.48 -8.15
N SER A 36 12.88 5.83 -7.93
CA SER A 36 12.52 6.77 -6.87
C SER A 36 11.14 6.48 -6.28
N ALA A 37 10.91 6.90 -5.05
CA ALA A 37 9.57 6.93 -4.44
C ALA A 37 9.35 8.25 -3.71
N GLU A 38 8.11 8.74 -3.73
CA GLU A 38 7.70 9.92 -2.96
C GLU A 38 6.75 9.51 -1.82
N VAL A 39 7.05 9.98 -0.61
CA VAL A 39 6.28 9.68 0.60
C VAL A 39 5.87 10.99 1.27
N TYR A 40 4.58 11.28 1.33
CA TYR A 40 4.08 12.42 2.09
C TYR A 40 4.02 12.06 3.59
N LEU A 41 4.46 12.99 4.44
CA LEU A 41 4.28 12.87 5.89
C LEU A 41 2.79 12.94 6.26
N TYR A 42 2.00 13.65 5.48
CA TYR A 42 0.54 13.55 5.56
C TYR A 42 0.07 12.17 5.08
N GLY A 43 -0.59 11.43 5.96
CA GLY A 43 -1.06 10.06 5.75
C GLY A 43 0.02 8.99 5.83
N GLY A 44 1.31 9.36 5.96
CA GLY A 44 2.42 8.42 5.84
C GLY A 44 2.42 7.71 4.48
N GLN A 45 1.99 8.43 3.45
CA GLN A 45 1.47 7.85 2.23
C GLN A 45 2.49 7.93 1.10
N VAL A 46 2.81 6.79 0.49
CA VAL A 46 3.53 6.76 -0.77
C VAL A 46 2.60 7.28 -1.86
N THR A 47 3.02 8.28 -2.62
CA THR A 47 2.20 8.89 -3.70
C THR A 47 2.78 8.70 -5.09
N SER A 48 4.05 8.29 -5.19
CA SER A 48 4.72 8.00 -6.46
C SER A 48 5.78 6.92 -6.24
N TRP A 49 5.93 6.03 -7.21
CA TRP A 49 6.98 5.02 -7.27
C TRP A 49 7.38 4.82 -8.73
N LYS A 50 8.61 5.18 -9.07
CA LYS A 50 9.13 5.17 -10.43
C LYS A 50 10.25 4.17 -10.59
N ASN A 51 10.23 3.47 -11.73
CA ASN A 51 11.32 2.58 -12.11
C ASN A 51 12.56 3.36 -12.60
N ALA A 52 13.60 2.62 -13.01
CA ALA A 52 14.84 3.18 -13.52
C ALA A 52 14.69 4.03 -14.80
N LEU A 53 13.61 3.84 -15.55
CA LEU A 53 13.27 4.60 -16.76
C LEU A 53 12.45 5.87 -16.46
N GLY A 54 12.10 6.09 -15.19
CA GLY A 54 11.25 7.20 -14.76
C GLY A 54 9.75 6.97 -14.98
N GLU A 55 9.34 5.75 -15.36
CA GLU A 55 7.94 5.39 -15.54
C GLU A 55 7.24 5.25 -14.19
N GLU A 56 6.06 5.84 -14.08
CA GLU A 56 5.23 5.75 -12.88
C GLU A 56 4.57 4.36 -12.77
N LEU A 57 4.60 3.80 -11.56
CA LEU A 57 4.08 2.48 -11.24
C LEU A 57 2.85 2.53 -10.35
N LEU A 58 2.61 3.66 -9.66
CA LEU A 58 1.43 3.87 -8.84
C LEU A 58 0.49 4.87 -9.51
N PHE A 59 -0.81 4.57 -9.46
CA PHE A 59 -1.82 5.50 -9.92
C PHE A 59 -2.04 6.57 -8.85
N LEU A 60 -2.09 7.83 -9.27
CA LEU A 60 -2.47 8.98 -8.47
C LEU A 60 -3.49 9.79 -9.26
N SER A 61 -4.64 10.09 -8.66
CA SER A 61 -5.67 10.82 -9.39
C SER A 61 -5.21 12.24 -9.73
N SER A 62 -5.52 12.70 -10.94
CA SER A 62 -5.35 14.09 -11.33
C SER A 62 -6.23 15.06 -10.53
N LYS A 63 -7.34 14.58 -9.93
CA LYS A 63 -8.21 15.34 -9.02
C LYS A 63 -7.86 15.12 -7.54
N ALA A 64 -6.77 14.42 -7.23
CA ALA A 64 -6.37 14.15 -5.86
C ALA A 64 -6.18 15.45 -5.07
N THR A 65 -6.82 15.53 -3.90
CA THR A 65 -6.73 16.69 -3.03
C THR A 65 -5.61 16.52 -2.01
N PHE A 66 -4.61 17.40 -2.06
CA PHE A 66 -3.51 17.47 -1.09
C PHE A 66 -3.83 18.47 0.01
N LYS A 67 -4.94 18.27 0.72
CA LYS A 67 -5.43 19.19 1.74
C LYS A 67 -6.06 18.43 2.92
N PRO A 68 -5.46 18.49 4.12
CA PRO A 68 -6.08 17.97 5.32
C PRO A 68 -7.47 18.60 5.56
N PRO A 69 -8.43 17.83 6.10
CA PRO A 69 -8.30 16.46 6.59
C PRO A 69 -8.60 15.38 5.53
N MET A 70 -8.73 15.72 4.24
CA MET A 70 -9.08 14.76 3.19
C MET A 70 -7.90 13.83 2.87
N ALA A 71 -8.14 12.54 2.67
CA ALA A 71 -7.11 11.59 2.26
C ALA A 71 -6.68 11.85 0.81
N ILE A 72 -5.43 11.55 0.47
CA ILE A 72 -4.92 11.66 -0.90
C ILE A 72 -5.43 10.47 -1.73
N ARG A 73 -6.04 10.73 -2.90
CA ARG A 73 -6.55 9.70 -3.82
C ARG A 73 -5.45 9.11 -4.68
N GLY A 74 -5.00 7.90 -4.34
CA GLY A 74 -4.02 7.12 -5.10
C GLY A 74 -2.76 6.81 -4.30
N GLY A 75 -1.74 6.24 -4.93
CA GLY A 75 -0.54 5.78 -4.26
C GLY A 75 -0.82 4.60 -3.32
N ILE A 76 -0.38 4.68 -2.06
CA ILE A 76 -0.59 3.63 -1.05
C ILE A 76 -1.13 4.26 0.25
N PRO A 77 -2.43 4.59 0.34
CA PRO A 77 -3.07 4.95 1.59
C PRO A 77 -3.04 3.81 2.61
N LEU A 78 -2.96 4.16 3.90
CA LEU A 78 -3.01 3.20 5.01
C LEU A 78 -4.40 3.15 5.61
N CYS A 79 -5.04 1.97 5.59
CA CYS A 79 -6.29 1.74 6.29
C CYS A 79 -6.01 1.27 7.71
N PHE A 80 -6.16 2.14 8.69
CA PHE A 80 -6.02 1.81 10.11
C PHE A 80 -6.82 2.80 10.97
N PRO A 81 -7.51 2.33 12.02
CA PRO A 81 -7.60 0.95 12.52
C PRO A 81 -8.75 0.14 11.90
N GLN A 82 -9.30 0.63 10.78
CA GLN A 82 -10.47 0.05 10.15
C GLN A 82 -10.26 -0.06 8.65
N PHE A 83 -10.70 -1.17 8.06
CA PHE A 83 -10.89 -1.34 6.64
C PHE A 83 -12.34 -1.00 6.26
N ARG A 84 -12.52 -0.15 5.24
CA ARG A 84 -13.84 0.29 4.75
C ARG A 84 -14.74 0.71 5.94
N ASN A 85 -15.97 0.21 5.98
CA ASN A 85 -16.95 0.45 7.04
C ASN A 85 -17.12 -0.81 7.92
N HIS A 86 -16.04 -1.51 8.28
CA HIS A 86 -16.10 -2.71 9.13
C HIS A 86 -16.34 -2.44 10.62
N GLY A 87 -16.36 -1.17 11.03
CA GLY A 87 -16.65 -0.75 12.40
C GLY A 87 -17.29 0.63 12.42
N SER A 88 -17.22 1.29 13.58
CA SER A 88 -17.90 2.59 13.83
C SER A 88 -17.12 3.81 13.37
N LEU A 89 -15.87 3.65 12.91
CA LEU A 89 -15.05 4.76 12.45
C LEU A 89 -15.41 5.16 11.02
N GLU A 90 -14.95 6.35 10.62
CA GLU A 90 -14.96 6.77 9.23
C GLU A 90 -14.31 5.72 8.32
N GLN A 91 -14.73 5.72 7.06
CA GLN A 91 -14.28 4.75 6.08
C GLN A 91 -12.75 4.70 6.01
N HIS A 92 -12.19 3.48 6.19
CA HIS A 92 -10.74 3.20 6.22
C HIS A 92 -9.97 3.77 7.44
N GLY A 93 -10.68 4.16 8.50
CA GLY A 93 -10.07 4.72 9.70
C GLY A 93 -9.44 6.09 9.44
N PHE A 94 -8.41 6.44 10.21
CA PHE A 94 -7.88 7.80 10.26
C PHE A 94 -6.39 7.91 9.92
N ALA A 95 -5.62 6.81 9.84
CA ALA A 95 -4.17 6.89 9.67
C ALA A 95 -3.73 7.69 8.43
N ARG A 96 -4.48 7.56 7.33
CA ARG A 96 -4.30 8.30 6.06
C ARG A 96 -4.72 9.78 6.11
N ASN A 97 -5.38 10.21 7.18
CA ASN A 97 -5.90 11.57 7.36
C ASN A 97 -5.12 12.36 8.42
N ARG A 98 -3.99 11.82 8.90
CA ARG A 98 -3.17 12.40 9.98
C ARG A 98 -1.77 12.70 9.49
N PHE A 99 -1.11 13.65 10.15
CA PHE A 99 0.32 13.88 9.95
C PHE A 99 1.13 12.86 10.73
N TRP A 100 2.06 12.23 10.02
CA TRP A 100 3.10 11.39 10.56
C TRP A 100 4.35 12.23 10.77
N VAL A 101 5.21 11.78 11.68
CA VAL A 101 6.53 12.39 11.88
C VAL A 101 7.62 11.38 11.53
N ILE A 102 8.77 11.87 11.08
CA ILE A 102 9.96 11.02 10.91
C ILE A 102 10.37 10.51 12.30
N ASP A 103 10.60 9.20 12.41
CA ASP A 103 11.11 8.56 13.62
C ASP A 103 12.64 8.51 13.54
N ASP A 104 13.31 9.45 14.21
CA ASP A 104 14.78 9.59 14.17
C ASP A 104 15.52 8.48 14.95
N ASP A 105 14.84 7.79 15.86
CA ASP A 105 15.38 6.70 16.68
C ASP A 105 14.43 5.49 16.67
N PRO A 106 14.22 4.86 15.50
CA PRO A 106 13.30 3.74 15.38
C PRO A 106 13.91 2.51 16.07
N PRO A 107 13.10 1.68 16.76
CA PRO A 107 13.60 0.42 17.32
C PRO A 107 14.21 -0.45 16.23
N PRO A 108 15.28 -1.23 16.53
CA PRO A 108 16.01 -2.01 15.53
C PRO A 108 15.08 -2.85 14.66
N PHE A 109 15.26 -2.77 13.35
CA PHE A 109 14.55 -3.64 12.42
C PHE A 109 15.21 -5.03 12.43
N PRO A 110 14.44 -6.14 12.38
CA PRO A 110 15.01 -7.48 12.38
C PRO A 110 15.93 -7.78 11.19
N SER A 111 15.79 -7.02 10.08
CA SER A 111 16.70 -7.09 8.95
C SER A 111 17.47 -5.78 8.80
N ASN A 112 18.78 -5.89 8.64
CA ASN A 112 19.59 -4.79 8.11
C ASN A 112 19.15 -4.59 6.66
N SER A 113 18.34 -3.55 6.41
CA SER A 113 18.06 -3.11 5.05
C SER A 113 19.41 -2.84 4.37
N VAL A 114 19.69 -3.55 3.28
CA VAL A 114 20.87 -3.27 2.46
C VAL A 114 20.72 -1.90 1.78
N SER A 115 19.48 -1.44 1.59
CA SER A 115 19.18 -0.13 1.01
C SER A 115 19.33 0.98 2.05
N LYS A 116 19.98 2.08 1.59
CA LYS A 116 20.06 3.35 2.31
C LYS A 116 18.91 4.31 1.94
N ALA A 117 18.04 3.92 1.01
CA ALA A 117 16.90 4.68 0.55
C ALA A 117 15.64 4.26 1.33
N TYR A 118 15.58 4.64 2.61
CA TYR A 118 14.41 4.37 3.46
C TYR A 118 14.05 5.57 4.33
N VAL A 119 12.81 5.56 4.82
CA VAL A 119 12.33 6.48 5.85
C VAL A 119 11.52 5.69 6.88
N ASP A 120 11.74 6.02 8.15
CA ASP A 120 10.92 5.57 9.27
C ASP A 120 9.99 6.69 9.68
N LEU A 121 8.70 6.36 9.74
CA LEU A 121 7.64 7.27 10.17
C LEU A 121 6.95 6.70 11.40
N ILE A 122 6.44 7.58 12.25
CA ILE A 122 5.60 7.22 13.39
C ILE A 122 4.36 8.10 13.45
N LEU A 123 3.21 7.44 13.56
CA LEU A 123 1.94 8.06 13.92
C LEU A 123 1.74 7.87 15.44
N LYS A 124 1.72 8.99 16.13
CA LYS A 124 1.42 9.07 17.57
C LYS A 124 0.01 9.59 17.75
N ASN A 125 -0.59 9.26 18.89
CA ASN A 125 -1.88 9.82 19.28
C ASN A 125 -1.81 11.34 19.27
N SER A 126 -2.79 11.96 18.61
CA SER A 126 -3.03 13.40 18.61
C SER A 126 -4.08 13.78 19.65
N GLU A 127 -4.10 15.05 20.04
CA GLU A 127 -5.16 15.57 20.90
C GLU A 127 -6.54 15.36 20.24
N GLY A 128 -7.44 14.67 20.94
CA GLY A 128 -8.78 14.37 20.43
C GLY A 128 -8.95 12.96 19.85
N ASP A 129 -7.87 12.20 19.59
CA ASP A 129 -8.00 10.82 19.11
C ASP A 129 -8.78 9.94 20.09
N GLY A 130 -8.66 10.18 21.39
CA GLY A 130 -9.43 9.46 22.42
C GLY A 130 -10.95 9.62 22.30
N LYS A 131 -11.46 10.64 21.58
CA LYS A 131 -12.90 10.79 21.29
C LYS A 131 -13.34 9.95 20.10
N ILE A 132 -12.43 9.67 19.16
CA ILE A 132 -12.69 8.92 17.93
C ILE A 132 -12.46 7.43 18.19
N TRP A 133 -11.31 7.09 18.77
CA TRP A 133 -10.89 5.74 19.09
C TRP A 133 -10.13 5.75 20.42
N PRO A 134 -10.75 5.31 21.54
CA PRO A 134 -10.24 5.50 22.90
C PRO A 134 -9.14 4.51 23.27
N HIS A 135 -8.12 4.39 22.43
CA HIS A 135 -6.96 3.53 22.63
C HIS A 135 -5.66 4.29 22.38
N ARG A 136 -4.65 3.97 23.18
CA ARG A 136 -3.28 4.40 22.98
C ARG A 136 -2.52 3.36 22.17
N TYR A 137 -1.98 3.82 21.06
CA TYR A 137 -1.14 3.03 20.18
C TYR A 137 0.13 3.78 19.80
N GLU A 138 1.11 3.03 19.32
CA GLU A 138 2.18 3.55 18.47
C GLU A 138 2.10 2.83 17.14
N PHE A 139 1.99 3.57 16.04
CA PHE A 139 2.04 2.99 14.71
C PHE A 139 3.28 3.49 13.99
N ARG A 140 4.27 2.60 13.82
CA ARG A 140 5.48 2.84 13.04
C ARG A 140 5.36 2.26 11.64
N LEU A 141 5.93 2.95 10.67
CA LEU A 141 5.95 2.57 9.28
C LEU A 141 7.35 2.79 8.71
N ARG A 142 7.97 1.73 8.20
CA ARG A 142 9.17 1.83 7.39
C ARG A 142 8.80 1.71 5.92
N ILE A 143 9.20 2.69 5.11
CA ILE A 143 9.17 2.60 3.65
C ILE A 143 10.61 2.48 3.16
N THR A 144 10.88 1.51 2.30
CA THR A 144 12.22 1.27 1.74
C THR A 144 12.12 1.07 0.24
N LEU A 145 12.93 1.79 -0.51
CA LEU A 145 13.17 1.55 -1.93
C LEU A 145 14.40 0.65 -2.06
N GLY A 146 14.19 -0.60 -2.45
CA GLY A 146 15.25 -1.59 -2.60
C GLY A 146 16.17 -1.29 -3.79
N PRO A 147 17.39 -1.86 -3.79
CA PRO A 147 18.36 -1.67 -4.87
C PRO A 147 17.79 -2.08 -6.23
N GLY A 148 16.91 -3.08 -6.29
CA GLY A 148 16.26 -3.55 -7.51
C GLY A 148 15.14 -2.64 -8.02
N GLY A 149 14.77 -1.61 -7.27
CA GLY A 149 13.61 -0.77 -7.53
C GLY A 149 12.31 -1.29 -6.91
N ASP A 150 12.35 -2.43 -6.21
CA ASP A 150 11.26 -2.94 -5.37
C ASP A 150 10.94 -1.97 -4.24
N LEU A 151 9.66 -1.84 -3.89
CA LEU A 151 9.19 -0.98 -2.81
C LEU A 151 8.66 -1.84 -1.66
N MET A 152 9.23 -1.66 -0.48
CA MET A 152 8.87 -2.40 0.73
C MET A 152 8.22 -1.47 1.74
N LEU A 153 7.07 -1.87 2.29
CA LEU A 153 6.42 -1.18 3.40
C LEU A 153 6.25 -2.16 4.55
N THR A 154 6.66 -1.76 5.75
CA THR A 154 6.46 -2.56 6.96
C THR A 154 5.83 -1.71 8.05
N SER A 155 4.65 -2.12 8.48
CA SER A 155 3.87 -1.53 9.56
C SER A 155 4.11 -2.29 10.85
N ARG A 156 4.33 -1.58 11.95
CA ARG A 156 4.39 -2.11 13.30
C ARG A 156 3.45 -1.32 14.19
N ILE A 157 2.45 -1.99 14.75
CA ILE A 157 1.43 -1.36 15.60
C ILE A 157 1.54 -1.97 16.98
N ARG A 158 1.78 -1.13 17.98
CA ARG A 158 1.91 -1.55 19.38
C ARG A 158 0.76 -0.99 20.20
N ASN A 159 0.21 -1.82 21.07
CA ASN A 159 -0.73 -1.35 22.08
C ASN A 159 0.03 -0.73 23.26
N THR A 160 -0.18 0.58 23.49
CA THR A 160 0.45 1.35 24.57
C THR A 160 -0.54 1.83 25.62
N ASN A 161 -1.71 1.18 25.72
CA ASN A 161 -2.66 1.41 26.80
C ASN A 161 -2.01 1.15 28.15
N THR A 162 -2.21 2.10 29.07
CA THR A 162 -1.77 1.99 30.47
C THR A 162 -2.87 1.47 31.39
N ASP A 163 -4.11 1.37 30.90
CA ASP A 163 -5.29 0.93 31.65
C ASP A 163 -5.55 -0.59 31.55
N GLY A 164 -4.62 -1.33 30.97
CA GLY A 164 -4.70 -2.78 30.85
C GLY A 164 -5.59 -3.28 29.70
N LYS A 165 -6.19 -2.41 28.89
CA LYS A 165 -7.17 -2.83 27.87
C LYS A 165 -6.54 -3.27 26.55
N PRO A 166 -6.99 -4.38 25.94
CA PRO A 166 -6.68 -4.70 24.57
C PRO A 166 -7.40 -3.75 23.61
N PHE A 167 -6.97 -3.72 22.34
CA PHE A 167 -7.77 -3.18 21.25
C PHE A 167 -7.72 -4.10 20.04
N THR A 168 -8.72 -3.95 19.19
CA THR A 168 -8.89 -4.74 17.97
C THR A 168 -8.94 -3.81 16.75
N PHE A 169 -8.29 -4.21 15.67
CA PHE A 169 -8.25 -3.42 14.44
C PHE A 169 -8.18 -4.30 13.18
N THR A 170 -8.55 -3.71 12.05
CA THR A 170 -8.26 -4.26 10.71
C THR A 170 -7.23 -3.36 10.02
N PHE A 171 -6.55 -3.90 9.02
CA PHE A 171 -5.44 -3.20 8.37
C PHE A 171 -5.43 -3.44 6.86
N ALA A 172 -5.06 -2.43 6.08
CA ALA A 172 -4.68 -2.63 4.68
C ALA A 172 -3.64 -1.61 4.21
N PHE A 173 -2.73 -2.08 3.35
CA PHE A 173 -2.00 -1.23 2.41
C PHE A 173 -2.84 -1.11 1.13
N HIS A 174 -3.44 0.05 0.90
CA HIS A 174 -4.41 0.23 -0.18
C HIS A 174 -3.72 0.60 -1.50
N ASN A 175 -2.92 -0.31 -2.07
CA ASN A 175 -2.10 0.01 -3.26
C ASN A 175 -2.94 0.33 -4.48
N TYR A 176 -2.75 1.49 -5.09
CA TYR A 176 -3.28 1.86 -6.41
C TYR A 176 -2.19 1.63 -7.46
N PHE A 177 -2.22 0.51 -8.16
CA PHE A 177 -1.31 0.25 -9.28
C PHE A 177 -1.75 1.05 -10.51
N TYR A 178 -0.79 1.68 -11.18
CA TYR A 178 -1.03 2.28 -12.49
C TYR A 178 -0.97 1.19 -13.56
N VAL A 179 -2.09 0.96 -14.21
CA VAL A 179 -2.25 -0.02 -15.30
C VAL A 179 -2.56 0.69 -16.61
N THR A 180 -2.24 0.06 -17.73
CA THR A 180 -2.40 0.68 -19.05
C THR A 180 -3.87 0.73 -19.47
N ASP A 181 -4.56 -0.41 -19.41
CA ASP A 181 -6.00 -0.52 -19.62
C ASP A 181 -6.55 -1.61 -18.70
N ILE A 182 -7.50 -1.26 -17.84
CA ILE A 182 -8.11 -2.19 -16.88
C ILE A 182 -8.74 -3.41 -17.55
N SER A 183 -9.23 -3.31 -18.80
CA SER A 183 -9.81 -4.47 -19.50
C SER A 183 -8.76 -5.50 -19.92
N GLU A 184 -7.49 -5.09 -20.01
CA GLU A 184 -6.35 -5.95 -20.37
C GLU A 184 -5.50 -6.35 -19.16
N VAL A 185 -6.04 -6.16 -17.95
CA VAL A 185 -5.38 -6.53 -16.69
C VAL A 185 -5.95 -7.82 -16.13
N ARG A 186 -5.07 -8.66 -15.60
CA ARG A 186 -5.44 -9.89 -14.88
C ARG A 186 -4.78 -9.94 -13.52
N VAL A 187 -5.49 -10.45 -12.52
CA VAL A 187 -4.91 -10.76 -11.21
C VAL A 187 -4.86 -12.27 -11.02
N GLU A 188 -3.68 -12.79 -10.73
CA GLU A 188 -3.42 -14.22 -10.49
C GLU A 188 -2.96 -14.47 -9.05
N GLY A 189 -3.22 -15.69 -8.57
CA GLY A 189 -2.97 -16.13 -7.19
C GLY A 189 -4.18 -16.01 -6.27
N LEU A 190 -5.37 -15.73 -6.81
CA LEU A 190 -6.62 -15.58 -6.07
C LEU A 190 -7.70 -16.59 -6.51
N GLU A 191 -7.35 -17.48 -7.43
CA GLU A 191 -8.21 -18.51 -7.99
C GLU A 191 -8.69 -19.46 -6.89
N THR A 192 -9.91 -19.96 -6.99
CA THR A 192 -10.50 -20.94 -6.05
C THR A 192 -10.65 -20.48 -4.60
N LEU A 193 -10.32 -19.22 -4.29
CA LEU A 193 -10.43 -18.67 -2.94
C LEU A 193 -11.84 -18.14 -2.66
N ASP A 194 -12.21 -18.18 -1.39
CA ASP A 194 -13.37 -17.44 -0.91
C ASP A 194 -13.10 -15.94 -0.95
N TYR A 195 -14.10 -15.14 -1.32
CA TYR A 195 -14.08 -13.69 -1.16
C TYR A 195 -15.38 -13.16 -0.59
N LEU A 196 -15.30 -12.01 0.07
CA LEU A 196 -16.45 -11.20 0.46
C LEU A 196 -16.72 -10.15 -0.61
N ASP A 197 -17.94 -10.11 -1.15
CA ASP A 197 -18.36 -9.11 -2.14
C ASP A 197 -18.97 -7.88 -1.44
N ASN A 198 -18.23 -6.77 -1.47
CA ASN A 198 -18.63 -5.53 -0.83
C ASN A 198 -19.78 -4.79 -1.56
N LEU A 199 -20.10 -5.19 -2.79
CA LEU A 199 -21.26 -4.70 -3.56
C LEU A 199 -22.52 -5.52 -3.22
N LYS A 200 -22.35 -6.74 -2.71
CA LYS A 200 -23.44 -7.63 -2.25
C LYS A 200 -23.45 -7.78 -0.73
N ASN A 201 -23.29 -6.66 -0.02
CA ASN A 201 -23.37 -6.62 1.45
C ASN A 201 -22.45 -7.63 2.17
N LYS A 202 -21.24 -7.84 1.63
CA LYS A 202 -20.22 -8.79 2.14
C LYS A 202 -20.68 -10.24 2.11
N GLU A 203 -21.58 -10.59 1.20
CA GLU A 203 -21.88 -11.99 0.92
C GLU A 203 -20.62 -12.74 0.46
N ARG A 204 -20.50 -13.99 0.90
CA ARG A 204 -19.33 -14.83 0.62
C ARG A 204 -19.57 -15.63 -0.66
N PHE A 205 -18.59 -15.60 -1.55
CA PHE A 205 -18.53 -16.39 -2.76
C PHE A 205 -17.18 -17.10 -2.86
N THR A 206 -17.04 -18.00 -3.84
CA THR A 206 -15.77 -18.66 -4.16
C THR A 206 -15.42 -18.36 -5.60
N GLU A 207 -14.19 -17.90 -5.84
CA GLU A 207 -13.68 -17.61 -7.18
C GLU A 207 -13.61 -18.87 -8.04
N GLN A 208 -14.12 -18.80 -9.27
CA GLN A 208 -14.16 -19.92 -10.20
C GLN A 208 -13.29 -19.69 -11.45
N GLY A 209 -12.87 -18.45 -11.70
CA GLY A 209 -12.00 -18.13 -12.82
C GLY A 209 -10.54 -18.53 -12.59
N ASP A 210 -9.82 -18.76 -13.70
CA ASP A 210 -8.37 -19.00 -13.71
C ASP A 210 -7.56 -17.74 -13.42
N ALA A 211 -8.19 -16.56 -13.48
CA ALA A 211 -7.66 -15.26 -13.09
C ALA A 211 -8.81 -14.27 -12.89
N ILE A 212 -8.57 -13.19 -12.14
CA ILE A 212 -9.55 -12.11 -11.98
C ILE A 212 -9.42 -11.15 -13.16
N THR A 213 -10.52 -10.92 -13.87
CA THR A 213 -10.65 -9.95 -14.96
C THR A 213 -11.69 -8.89 -14.61
N PHE A 214 -11.71 -7.79 -15.37
CA PHE A 214 -12.49 -6.60 -15.02
C PHE A 214 -13.38 -6.16 -16.18
N GLU A 215 -14.68 -6.42 -16.05
CA GLU A 215 -15.72 -5.98 -17.01
C GLU A 215 -16.79 -5.08 -16.35
N ALA A 216 -16.67 -4.86 -15.04
CA ALA A 216 -17.61 -4.10 -14.21
C ALA A 216 -16.92 -3.60 -12.92
N GLU A 217 -17.70 -2.91 -12.06
CA GLU A 217 -17.25 -2.54 -10.72
C GLU A 217 -16.89 -3.80 -9.92
N VAL A 218 -15.72 -3.77 -9.30
CA VAL A 218 -15.24 -4.81 -8.40
C VAL A 218 -14.91 -4.16 -7.07
N ASP A 219 -15.45 -4.68 -5.98
CA ASP A 219 -15.07 -4.38 -4.60
C ASP A 219 -15.15 -5.70 -3.84
N GLN A 220 -14.02 -6.39 -3.73
CA GLN A 220 -13.95 -7.75 -3.19
C GLN A 220 -12.80 -7.89 -2.20
N VAL A 221 -12.97 -8.74 -1.19
CA VAL A 221 -11.92 -9.10 -0.24
C VAL A 221 -11.72 -10.61 -0.29
N TYR A 222 -10.64 -11.05 -0.92
CA TYR A 222 -10.23 -12.45 -0.98
C TYR A 222 -9.61 -12.87 0.35
N LEU A 223 -9.99 -14.05 0.83
CA LEU A 223 -9.68 -14.54 2.15
C LEU A 223 -8.55 -15.56 2.14
N LYS A 224 -7.70 -15.57 3.17
CA LYS A 224 -6.61 -16.56 3.34
C LYS A 224 -5.74 -16.73 2.08
N THR A 225 -5.47 -15.62 1.42
CA THR A 225 -4.72 -15.53 0.17
C THR A 225 -3.26 -15.93 0.34
N PRO A 226 -2.60 -16.46 -0.72
CA PRO A 226 -1.18 -16.77 -0.69
C PRO A 226 -0.34 -15.52 -0.39
N THR A 227 0.93 -15.74 -0.07
CA THR A 227 1.86 -14.62 0.22
C THR A 227 2.25 -13.85 -1.03
N LYS A 228 2.03 -14.38 -2.24
CA LYS A 228 2.33 -13.74 -3.52
C LYS A 228 1.07 -13.61 -4.37
N ILE A 229 0.82 -12.43 -4.91
CA ILE A 229 -0.24 -12.12 -5.88
C ILE A 229 0.42 -11.45 -7.09
N ALA A 230 0.02 -11.82 -8.30
CA ALA A 230 0.55 -11.24 -9.54
C ALA A 230 -0.52 -10.41 -10.25
N ILE A 231 -0.13 -9.25 -10.76
CA ILE A 231 -1.01 -8.34 -11.51
C ILE A 231 -0.38 -8.13 -12.88
N LEU A 232 -0.97 -8.70 -13.91
CA LEU A 232 -0.46 -8.72 -15.27
C LEU A 232 -1.09 -7.57 -16.05
N ASP A 233 -0.25 -6.66 -16.54
CA ASP A 233 -0.59 -5.57 -17.45
C ASP A 233 -0.07 -5.97 -18.84
N HIS A 234 -0.93 -6.61 -19.64
CA HIS A 234 -0.53 -7.26 -20.88
C HIS A 234 -0.01 -6.27 -21.92
N GLU A 235 -0.62 -5.09 -22.03
CA GLU A 235 -0.26 -4.08 -23.01
C GLU A 235 1.19 -3.59 -22.81
N ARG A 236 1.59 -3.36 -21.55
CA ARG A 236 2.97 -2.99 -21.20
C ARG A 236 3.92 -4.16 -21.00
N LYS A 237 3.45 -5.40 -21.16
CA LYS A 237 4.23 -6.63 -20.90
C LYS A 237 4.92 -6.57 -19.54
N ARG A 238 4.17 -6.12 -18.53
CA ARG A 238 4.66 -5.89 -17.18
C ARG A 238 3.81 -6.66 -16.19
N THR A 239 4.47 -7.24 -15.19
CA THR A 239 3.80 -7.88 -14.06
C THR A 239 4.21 -7.15 -12.78
N PHE A 240 3.23 -6.71 -11.99
CA PHE A 240 3.48 -6.37 -10.61
C PHE A 240 3.42 -7.63 -9.75
N GLU A 241 4.46 -7.89 -8.97
CA GLU A 241 4.41 -8.90 -7.90
C GLU A 241 4.14 -8.21 -6.58
N LEU A 242 3.05 -8.57 -5.91
CA LEU A 242 2.77 -8.19 -4.53
C LEU A 242 3.11 -9.36 -3.62
N ARG A 243 4.06 -9.17 -2.70
CA ARG A 243 4.39 -10.12 -1.65
C ARG A 243 3.97 -9.58 -0.29
N LYS A 244 3.36 -10.41 0.55
CA LYS A 244 2.81 -9.99 1.85
C LYS A 244 3.12 -10.98 2.98
N ASP A 245 3.35 -10.42 4.18
CA ASP A 245 3.59 -11.13 5.44
C ASP A 245 2.74 -10.50 6.56
N GLY A 246 2.16 -11.33 7.43
CA GLY A 246 1.24 -10.86 8.49
C GLY A 246 -0.12 -10.33 8.00
N LEU A 247 -0.42 -10.48 6.71
CA LEU A 247 -1.62 -9.96 6.03
C LEU A 247 -2.31 -11.10 5.27
N PRO A 248 -3.30 -11.78 5.87
CA PRO A 248 -3.88 -12.99 5.31
C PRO A 248 -4.84 -12.73 4.13
N ASP A 249 -5.40 -11.53 4.01
CA ASP A 249 -6.46 -11.22 3.06
C ASP A 249 -5.96 -10.29 1.95
N ALA A 250 -6.66 -10.23 0.82
CA ALA A 250 -6.37 -9.27 -0.25
C ALA A 250 -7.64 -8.55 -0.74
N GLY A 251 -7.62 -7.22 -0.69
CA GLY A 251 -8.68 -6.41 -1.30
C GLY A 251 -8.42 -6.19 -2.78
N VAL A 252 -9.41 -6.39 -3.64
CA VAL A 252 -9.37 -6.05 -5.07
C VAL A 252 -10.45 -5.03 -5.35
N TRP A 253 -10.09 -3.90 -5.94
CA TRP A 253 -11.04 -2.82 -6.20
C TRP A 253 -10.77 -2.07 -7.51
N ASN A 254 -11.83 -1.91 -8.30
CA ASN A 254 -11.92 -0.95 -9.39
C ASN A 254 -13.34 -0.35 -9.37
N PRO A 255 -13.49 0.99 -9.32
CA PRO A 255 -14.81 1.62 -9.21
C PRO A 255 -15.66 1.43 -10.49
N TRP A 256 -15.03 1.23 -11.64
CA TRP A 256 -15.71 1.31 -12.93
C TRP A 256 -16.38 2.67 -13.19
N ASP A 257 -17.06 2.79 -14.32
CA ASP A 257 -17.56 4.05 -14.85
C ASP A 257 -18.49 4.81 -13.89
N LYS A 258 -19.58 4.16 -13.46
CA LYS A 258 -20.62 4.83 -12.66
C LYS A 258 -20.10 5.29 -11.31
N LYS A 259 -19.32 4.46 -10.61
CA LYS A 259 -18.78 4.82 -9.29
C LYS A 259 -17.69 5.88 -9.41
N ALA A 260 -16.84 5.82 -10.44
CA ALA A 260 -15.77 6.79 -10.63
C ALA A 260 -16.31 8.23 -10.73
N LYS A 261 -17.37 8.44 -11.51
CA LYS A 261 -18.07 9.73 -11.64
C LYS A 261 -18.67 10.26 -10.33
N MET A 262 -18.91 9.39 -9.35
CA MET A 262 -19.43 9.77 -8.04
C MET A 262 -18.34 10.07 -7.01
N ILE A 263 -17.06 9.81 -7.33
CA ILE A 263 -15.92 10.06 -6.43
C ILE A 263 -15.34 11.44 -6.78
N PRO A 264 -15.53 12.48 -5.93
CA PRO A 264 -15.20 13.85 -6.30
C PRO A 264 -13.71 14.10 -6.57
N ASP A 265 -12.86 13.33 -5.91
CA ASP A 265 -11.40 13.41 -6.02
C ASP A 265 -10.79 12.39 -6.99
N LEU A 266 -11.61 11.82 -7.88
CA LEU A 266 -11.21 10.92 -8.96
C LEU A 266 -11.69 11.45 -10.33
N GLY A 267 -10.84 11.37 -11.35
CA GLY A 267 -11.23 11.67 -12.72
C GLY A 267 -12.20 10.62 -13.27
N ASP A 268 -13.18 11.07 -14.05
CA ASP A 268 -14.33 10.27 -14.47
C ASP A 268 -13.91 9.00 -15.24
N ASP A 269 -12.87 9.10 -16.07
CA ASP A 269 -12.31 8.00 -16.86
C ASP A 269 -11.06 7.35 -16.25
N GLU A 270 -10.58 7.85 -15.09
CA GLU A 270 -9.31 7.39 -14.52
C GLU A 270 -9.38 5.94 -13.99
N TYR A 271 -10.58 5.41 -13.77
CA TYR A 271 -10.76 4.00 -13.41
C TYR A 271 -10.15 3.04 -14.44
N LYS A 272 -10.01 3.47 -15.70
CA LYS A 272 -9.40 2.67 -16.78
C LYS A 272 -7.91 2.44 -16.59
N HIS A 273 -7.24 3.29 -15.81
CA HIS A 273 -5.78 3.27 -15.65
C HIS A 273 -5.34 2.95 -14.23
N MET A 274 -6.25 2.41 -13.41
CA MET A 274 -5.97 2.04 -12.03
C MET A 274 -6.51 0.66 -11.69
N LEU A 275 -5.78 -0.05 -10.84
CA LEU A 275 -6.30 -1.22 -10.15
C LEU A 275 -5.82 -1.19 -8.70
N CYS A 276 -6.74 -1.38 -7.76
CA CYS A 276 -6.35 -1.57 -6.38
C CYS A 276 -6.21 -3.06 -6.06
N VAL A 277 -5.02 -3.46 -5.60
CA VAL A 277 -4.76 -4.77 -5.01
C VAL A 277 -4.05 -4.57 -3.68
N GLN A 278 -4.71 -4.92 -2.59
CA GLN A 278 -4.41 -4.43 -1.27
C GLN A 278 -3.94 -5.58 -0.39
N ALA A 279 -2.74 -5.51 0.17
CA ALA A 279 -2.34 -6.45 1.21
C ALA A 279 -3.07 -6.10 2.52
N SER A 280 -3.85 -7.03 3.06
CA SER A 280 -4.83 -6.70 4.10
C SER A 280 -5.03 -7.78 5.17
N CYS A 281 -5.67 -7.38 6.27
CA CYS A 281 -6.18 -8.23 7.33
C CYS A 281 -7.56 -7.68 7.73
N VAL A 282 -8.61 -8.35 7.28
CA VAL A 282 -9.98 -7.82 7.29
C VAL A 282 -10.96 -8.80 7.93
N GLU A 283 -10.95 -10.07 7.50
CA GLU A 283 -11.91 -11.09 7.96
C GLU A 283 -11.77 -11.36 9.45
N ASN A 284 -10.52 -11.51 9.90
CA ASN A 284 -10.16 -11.77 11.28
C ASN A 284 -9.35 -10.59 11.81
N PRO A 285 -10.00 -9.63 12.50
CA PRO A 285 -9.32 -8.48 13.06
C PRO A 285 -8.21 -8.86 14.04
N ILE A 286 -7.13 -8.08 14.03
CA ILE A 286 -5.98 -8.26 14.92
C ILE A 286 -6.34 -7.70 16.29
N THR A 287 -6.11 -8.47 17.34
CA THR A 287 -6.29 -8.02 18.73
C THR A 287 -4.93 -7.98 19.42
N LEU A 288 -4.61 -6.84 20.04
CA LEU A 288 -3.37 -6.64 20.79
C LEU A 288 -3.68 -6.35 22.25
N LYS A 289 -3.12 -7.14 23.17
CA LYS A 289 -3.06 -6.82 24.59
C LYS A 289 -2.03 -5.71 24.84
N PRO A 290 -2.11 -5.00 25.99
CA PRO A 290 -1.13 -3.98 26.34
C PRO A 290 0.32 -4.50 26.22
N GLY A 291 1.17 -3.74 25.55
CA GLY A 291 2.56 -4.07 25.32
C GLY A 291 2.82 -4.96 24.10
N GLU A 292 1.81 -5.70 23.59
CA GLU A 292 1.92 -6.51 22.38
C GLU A 292 2.04 -5.63 21.13
N GLU A 293 2.72 -6.17 20.13
CA GLU A 293 2.95 -5.53 18.84
C GLU A 293 2.60 -6.49 17.71
N TRP A 294 1.90 -5.96 16.70
CA TRP A 294 1.66 -6.63 15.43
C TRP A 294 2.57 -6.06 14.34
N ARG A 295 2.97 -6.92 13.40
CA ARG A 295 3.73 -6.54 12.20
C ARG A 295 3.01 -7.02 10.94
N GLY A 296 2.83 -6.12 9.98
CA GLY A 296 2.42 -6.45 8.61
C GLY A 296 3.41 -5.85 7.61
N ARG A 297 3.77 -6.63 6.59
CA ARG A 297 4.72 -6.22 5.56
C ARG A 297 4.16 -6.48 4.18
N GLN A 298 4.44 -5.58 3.26
CA GLN A 298 4.36 -5.84 1.84
C GLN A 298 5.66 -5.48 1.13
N GLU A 299 5.88 -6.12 -0.01
CA GLU A 299 6.93 -5.83 -0.97
C GLU A 299 6.30 -5.88 -2.36
N ILE A 300 6.43 -4.80 -3.12
CA ILE A 300 5.93 -4.71 -4.50
C ILE A 300 7.10 -4.52 -5.46
N SER A 301 7.09 -5.25 -6.56
CA SER A 301 8.07 -5.10 -7.63
C SER A 301 7.37 -5.09 -8.99
N ALA A 302 7.97 -4.40 -9.96
CA ALA A 302 7.53 -4.42 -11.34
C ALA A 302 8.60 -5.16 -12.16
N ILE A 303 8.21 -6.27 -12.77
CA ILE A 303 9.09 -7.12 -13.58
C ILE A 303 8.56 -7.22 -15.01
N PRO A 304 9.42 -7.39 -16.02
CA PRO A 304 8.97 -7.77 -17.35
C PRO A 304 8.16 -9.06 -17.29
N SER A 305 7.00 -9.10 -17.93
CA SER A 305 6.23 -10.32 -18.05
C SER A 305 6.99 -11.31 -18.94
N SER A 306 7.51 -12.38 -18.34
CA SER A 306 8.10 -13.50 -19.10
C SER A 306 7.04 -14.41 -19.73
N TYR A 307 5.75 -14.19 -19.45
CA TYR A 307 4.64 -15.05 -19.85
C TYR A 307 3.84 -14.46 -21.02
N CYS A 308 4.47 -14.49 -22.20
CA CYS A 308 3.75 -14.52 -23.48
C CYS A 308 4.31 -15.66 -24.35
N SER A 309 4.19 -16.89 -23.86
CA SER A 309 4.15 -18.12 -24.67
C SER A 309 4.03 -19.29 -23.72
N GLY A 310 3.09 -20.20 -23.94
CA GLY A 310 2.97 -21.45 -23.18
C GLY A 310 4.19 -22.36 -23.35
N GLN A 311 5.28 -22.07 -22.67
CA GLN A 311 6.42 -22.96 -22.54
C GLN A 311 6.87 -23.07 -21.09
N LEU A 312 6.91 -24.32 -20.67
CA LEU A 312 7.33 -24.85 -19.40
C LEU A 312 8.71 -24.29 -18.99
N ASP A 313 8.87 -24.14 -17.68
CA ASP A 313 10.13 -23.96 -16.96
C ASP A 313 11.34 -24.59 -17.71
N PRO A 314 12.34 -23.80 -18.12
CA PRO A 314 13.55 -24.31 -18.77
C PRO A 314 14.30 -25.36 -17.94
N LYS A 315 14.08 -25.39 -16.62
CA LYS A 315 14.69 -26.39 -15.72
C LYS A 315 13.94 -27.72 -15.68
N LYS A 316 12.74 -27.82 -16.27
CA LYS A 316 11.98 -29.08 -16.37
C LYS A 316 12.21 -29.87 -17.66
N VAL A 317 12.92 -29.32 -18.65
CA VAL A 317 13.18 -29.98 -19.94
C VAL A 317 14.45 -30.86 -19.93
N LEU A 318 15.35 -30.69 -18.95
CA LEU A 318 16.63 -31.41 -18.89
C LEU A 318 16.62 -32.72 -18.06
N LEU A 319 15.45 -33.26 -17.71
CA LEU A 319 15.34 -34.52 -16.94
C LEU A 319 14.49 -35.60 -17.63
N ARG A 320 14.51 -35.62 -18.97
CA ARG A 320 14.02 -36.75 -19.75
C ARG A 320 15.00 -37.08 -20.88
N GLU A 321 16.04 -37.81 -20.54
CA GLU A 321 16.65 -38.86 -21.36
C GLU A 321 17.01 -40.04 -20.45
#